data_AF-A0A932Z7Q2-F1
#
_entry.id   AF-A0A932Z7Q2-F1
#
_cell.length_a   1.000
_cell.length_b   1.000
_cell.length_c   1.000
_cell.angle_alpha   90.00
_cell.angle_beta   90.00
_cell.angle_gamma   90.00
#
_symmetry.space_group_name_H-M   'P 1'
#
loop_
_entity.id
_entity.type
_entity.pdbx_description
1 polymer ?
#
loop_
_entity_poly.entity_id
_entity_poly.type
_entity_poly.pdbx_seq_one_letter_code
_entity_poly.pdbx_strand_id
1 'polypeptide(L)' 'MALGTLTELLKLSPGERAELAMALWESLDDAQREAELALTPDQAAELDRRLADHLADPGSAVSWDEVCRKLTTKT' A
#
# COMPACT_ATOMS: atom_id res chain seq x y z
N MET A 1 0.22 27.47 -8.09
CA MET A 1 0.87 27.21 -6.79
C MET A 1 1.14 25.72 -6.57
N ALA A 2 0.12 24.86 -6.50
CA ALA A 2 0.30 23.42 -6.23
C ALA A 2 1.25 22.67 -7.18
N LEU A 3 1.21 22.95 -8.48
CA LEU A 3 2.09 22.30 -9.47
C LEU A 3 3.57 22.69 -9.28
N GLY A 4 3.84 23.92 -8.83
CA GLY A 4 5.18 24.38 -8.49
C GLY A 4 5.73 23.68 -7.25
N THR A 5 4.90 23.52 -6.22
CA THR A 5 5.24 22.76 -5.02
C THR A 5 5.57 21.30 -5.34
N LEU A 6 4.76 20.61 -6.16
CA LEU A 6 5.05 19.24 -6.56
C LEU A 6 6.37 19.13 -7.34
N THR A 7 6.66 20.11 -8.21
CA THR A 7 7.92 20.15 -8.97
C THR A 7 9.14 20.23 -8.04
N GLU A 8 9.06 21.03 -6.96
CA GLU A 8 10.15 21.11 -5.98
C GLU A 8 10.27 19.83 -5.14
N LEU A 9 9.15 19.23 -4.71
CA LEU A 9 9.15 17.96 -3.97
C LEU A 9 9.76 16.80 -4.78
N LEU A 10 9.60 16.80 -6.10
CA LEU A 10 10.20 15.78 -6.96
C LEU A 10 11.73 15.91 -7.09
N LYS A 11 12.34 17.04 -6.70
CA LYS A 11 13.79 17.22 -6.67
C LYS A 11 14.45 16.57 -5.44
N LEU A 12 13.68 16.27 -4.40
CA LEU A 12 14.16 15.54 -3.23
C LEU A 12 14.68 14.16 -3.65
N SER A 13 15.65 13.63 -2.90
CA SER A 13 16.12 12.26 -3.09
C SER A 13 14.97 11.25 -2.90
N PRO A 14 15.08 10.03 -3.47
CA PRO A 14 14.05 9.01 -3.27
C PRO A 14 13.73 8.72 -1.80
N GLY A 15 14.74 8.74 -0.92
CA GLY A 15 14.57 8.55 0.52
C GLY A 15 13.76 9.68 1.16
N GLU A 16 14.14 10.93 0.92
CA GLU A 16 13.41 12.11 1.43
C GLU A 16 11.96 12.16 0.93
N ARG A 17 11.71 11.72 -0.31
CA ARG A 17 10.34 11.62 -0.83
C ARG A 17 9.53 10.54 -0.11
N ALA A 18 10.14 9.40 0.19
CA ALA A 18 9.47 8.33 0.92
C ALA A 18 9.16 8.75 2.36
N GLU A 19 10.12 9.39 3.04
CA GLU A 19 9.93 9.95 4.39
C GLU A 19 8.82 11.00 4.40
N LEU A 20 8.81 11.93 3.44
CA LEU A 20 7.75 12.93 3.33
C LEU A 20 6.38 12.30 3.06
N ALA A 21 6.31 11.31 2.17
CA ALA A 21 5.07 10.59 1.89
C ALA A 21 4.52 9.91 3.16
N MET A 22 5.40 9.29 3.96
CA MET A 22 5.01 8.69 5.24
C MET A 22 4.57 9.75 6.25
N ALA A 23 5.30 10.86 6.37
CA ALA A 23 4.93 11.95 7.28
C ALA A 23 3.57 12.57 6.92
N LEU A 24 3.28 12.72 5.63
CA LEU A 24 1.96 13.18 5.16
C LEU A 24 0.87 12.15 5.49
N TRP A 25 1.14 10.86 5.31
CA TRP A 25 0.22 9.79 5.66
C TRP A 25 -0.08 9.74 7.17
N GLU A 26 0.96 9.85 8.02
CA GLU A 26 0.85 9.86 9.48
C GLU A 26 0.19 11.14 10.02
N SER A 27 0.18 12.22 9.25
CA SER A 27 -0.50 13.47 9.64
C SER A 27 -2.03 13.38 9.58
N LEU A 28 -2.56 12.34 8.93
CA LEU A 28 -4.00 12.09 8.84
C LEU A 28 -4.51 11.41 10.13
N ASP A 29 -5.69 11.82 10.58
CA ASP A 29 -6.38 11.11 11.65
C ASP A 29 -6.92 9.74 11.17
N ASP A 30 -7.34 8.91 12.11
CA ASP A 30 -7.81 7.56 11.81
C ASP A 30 -9.04 7.58 10.88
N ALA A 31 -9.96 8.53 11.07
CA ALA A 31 -11.17 8.62 10.25
C ALA A 31 -10.84 9.00 8.79
N GLN A 32 -9.88 9.90 8.58
CA GLN A 32 -9.38 10.27 7.27
C GLN A 32 -8.70 9.10 6.55
N ARG A 33 -7.87 8.33 7.27
CA ARG A 33 -7.20 7.14 6.72
C ARG A 33 -8.19 6.02 6.39
N GLU A 34 -9.14 5.78 7.28
CA GLU A 34 -10.18 4.76 7.08
C GLU A 34 -11.09 5.10 5.90
N ALA A 35 -11.46 6.37 5.73
CA ALA A 35 -12.30 6.80 4.61
C ALA A 35 -11.64 6.54 3.25
N GLU A 36 -10.33 6.76 3.11
CA GLU A 36 -9.59 6.54 1.86
C GLU A 36 -9.38 5.05 1.56
N LEU A 37 -9.40 4.20 2.58
CA LEU A 37 -9.18 2.75 2.48
C LEU A 37 -10.46 1.92 2.66
N ALA A 38 -11.64 2.56 2.58
CA ALA A 38 -12.92 1.88 2.74
C ALA A 38 -13.11 0.84 1.63
N LEU A 39 -13.23 -0.43 2.03
CA LEU A 39 -13.43 -1.54 1.10
C LEU A 39 -14.87 -1.56 0.58
N THR A 40 -15.04 -1.91 -0.69
CA THR A 40 -16.36 -2.30 -1.18
C THR A 40 -16.79 -3.64 -0.55
N PRO A 41 -18.11 -3.93 -0.50
CA PRO A 41 -18.57 -5.22 0.01
C PRO A 41 -17.92 -6.42 -0.70
N ASP A 42 -17.73 -6.34 -2.02
CA ASP A 42 -17.11 -7.40 -2.81
C ASP A 42 -15.62 -7.56 -2.49
N GLN A 43 -14.90 -6.46 -2.24
CA GLN A 43 -13.50 -6.51 -1.81
C GLN A 43 -13.36 -7.13 -0.42
N ALA A 44 -14.21 -6.75 0.52
CA ALA A 44 -14.22 -7.32 1.87
C ALA A 44 -14.50 -8.83 1.82
N ALA A 45 -15.52 -9.24 1.05
CA ALA A 45 -15.85 -10.65 0.87
C ALA A 45 -14.71 -11.47 0.23
N GLU A 46 -13.97 -10.88 -0.72
CA GLU A 46 -12.81 -11.56 -1.31
C GLU A 46 -11.64 -11.70 -0.32
N LEU A 47 -11.42 -10.71 0.55
CA LEU A 47 -10.41 -10.82 1.61
C LEU A 47 -10.78 -11.90 2.62
N ASP A 48 -12.05 -11.95 3.04
CA ASP A 48 -12.55 -13.00 3.95
C ASP A 48 -12.40 -14.39 3.34
N ARG A 49 -12.74 -14.54 2.05
CA ARG A 49 -12.57 -15.80 1.32
C ARG A 49 -11.11 -16.24 1.27
N ARG A 50 -10.18 -15.33 0.93
CA ARG A 50 -8.74 -15.63 0.88
C ARG A 50 -8.16 -15.97 2.25
N LEU A 51 -8.62 -15.30 3.30
CA LEU A 51 -8.21 -15.60 4.66
C LEU A 51 -8.68 -16.99 5.08
N ALA A 52 -9.94 -17.34 4.79
CA ALA A 52 -10.47 -18.67 5.08
C ALA A 52 -9.71 -19.77 4.33
N ASP A 53 -9.42 -19.57 3.04
CA ASP A 53 -8.62 -20.49 2.23
C ASP A 53 -7.21 -20.69 2.83
N HIS A 54 -6.56 -19.60 3.25
CA HIS A 54 -5.23 -19.66 3.85
C HIS A 54 -5.23 -20.35 5.23
N LEU A 55 -6.27 -20.14 6.04
CA LEU A 55 -6.41 -20.83 7.33
C LEU A 55 -6.63 -22.33 7.15
N ALA A 56 -7.36 -22.75 6.10
CA ALA A 56 -7.58 -24.14 5.76
C ALA A 56 -6.33 -24.80 5.12
N ASP A 57 -5.59 -24.05 4.31
CA ASP A 57 -4.34 -24.46 3.69
C ASP A 57 -3.29 -23.33 3.77
N PRO A 58 -2.43 -23.32 4.81
CA PRO A 58 -1.39 -22.30 4.96
C PRO A 58 -0.40 -22.27 3.78
N GLY A 59 -0.26 -23.37 3.03
CA GLY A 59 0.61 -23.44 1.85
C GLY A 59 0.03 -22.76 0.61
N SER A 60 -1.25 -22.36 0.63
CA SER A 60 -1.91 -21.68 -0.48
C SER A 60 -1.42 -20.25 -0.72
N ALA A 61 -0.76 -19.63 0.27
CA ALA A 61 -0.23 -18.28 0.16
C ALA A 61 1.19 -18.26 -0.43
N VAL A 62 1.52 -17.17 -1.11
CA VAL A 62 2.86 -16.90 -1.62
C VAL A 62 3.60 -16.05 -0.59
N SER A 63 4.86 -16.39 -0.30
CA SER A 63 5.69 -15.60 0.61
C SER A 63 5.95 -14.19 0.07
N TRP A 64 6.11 -13.22 0.97
CA TRP A 64 6.44 -11.85 0.59
C TRP A 64 7.74 -11.77 -0.24
N ASP A 65 8.75 -12.55 0.13
CA ASP A 65 10.01 -12.63 -0.63
C ASP A 65 9.79 -13.09 -2.08
N GLU A 66 8.89 -14.06 -2.29
CA GLU A 66 8.55 -14.50 -3.65
C GLU A 66 7.75 -13.42 -4.42
N VAL A 67 6.84 -12.71 -3.76
CA VAL A 67 6.15 -11.58 -4.36
C VAL A 67 7.15 -10.49 -4.78
N CYS A 68 8.05 -10.08 -3.89
CA CYS A 68 9.11 -9.11 -4.18
C CYS A 68 10.01 -9.57 -5.32
N ARG A 69 10.42 -10.84 -5.33
CA ARG A 69 11.20 -11.43 -6.43
C ARG A 69 10.46 -11.29 -7.75
N LYS A 70 9.17 -11.65 -7.82
CA LYS A 70 8.36 -11.53 -9.05
C LYS A 70 8.22 -10.09 -9.54
N LEU A 71 8.09 -9.12 -8.63
CA LEU A 71 7.94 -7.71 -8.98
C LEU A 71 9.24 -7.07 -9.46
N THR A 72 10.37 -7.44 -8.86
CA THR A 72 11.70 -6.89 -9.21
C THR A 72 12.30 -7.52 -10.47
N THR A 73 11.97 -8.78 -10.78
CA THR A 73 12.44 -9.47 -12.00
C THR A 73 11.71 -8.97 -13.27
N LYS A 74 10.68 -8.13 -13.14
CA LYS A 74 9.89 -7.60 -14.26
C LYS A 74 10.43 -6.29 -14.86
N THR A 75 11.68 -5.95 -14.59
CA THR A 75 12.40 -4.79 -15.15
C THR A 75 13.50 -5.27 -16.08
#